data_AF-A0A131Y3U4-F1
#
_entry.id   AF-A0A131Y3U4-F1
#
_cell.length_a   1.000
_cell.length_b   1.000
_cell.length_c   1.000
_cell.angle_alpha   90.00
_cell.angle_beta   90.00
_cell.angle_gamma   90.00
#
_symmetry.space_group_name_H-M   'P 1'
#
loop_
_entity.id
_entity.type
_entity.pdbx_description
1 polymer ?
#
loop_
_entity_poly.entity_id
_entity_poly.type
_entity_poly.pdbx_seq_one_letter_code
_entity_poly.pdbx_strand_id
1 'polypeptide(L)'
;MAPARMLLRTFCLLLVCCAVCKADIQFATAIDISDLGERAARKDVLSPCQACKTIVETFKHGVERTSRSRFDGGDGDWEKRKMGKYSSSEIRFIEIQENLCHEVIKGQEHCRNVVGKYEDHLEDWWFNRQESDPDLHKFLCIERGKACCPENHFGPNCDPCTGGAEKPCGGHGRCRGSGTRKGSGKCACDAGYSGEICDTCTPGYFADVTDKGEPVCTKCHQACKGNCTEPGPKACSACNEGFVMTEEFGCLDVDECVEAETPLCGKNTFCANNEGSYKCMDCDFSCNGCTGDGPDMCVTCAEGYVLKDKVCVDESVKWRELHVVLARYATYLGLCVATFIIFKRNVYAASVIGVLVAVYIGFSEYTLANWKEHSVTSTFKNVLAW
;
A
#
# COMPACT_ATOMS: atom_id res chain seq x y z
N MET A 1 8.82 66.24 25.30
CA MET A 1 9.79 66.01 24.20
C MET A 1 10.09 64.51 24.13
N ALA A 2 10.13 63.96 22.91
CA ALA A 2 10.39 62.55 22.55
C ALA A 2 9.21 61.56 22.72
N PRO A 3 8.35 61.48 21.68
CA PRO A 3 8.12 60.19 21.02
C PRO A 3 8.08 60.37 19.49
N ALA A 4 9.23 60.71 18.89
CA ALA A 4 9.36 60.80 17.43
C ALA A 4 10.48 59.90 16.86
N ARG A 5 11.23 59.20 17.74
CA ARG A 5 12.37 58.35 17.34
C ARG A 5 12.03 56.86 17.17
N MET A 6 10.83 56.41 17.54
CA MET A 6 10.45 54.99 17.46
C MET A 6 9.73 54.63 16.14
N LEU A 7 9.02 55.58 15.52
CA LEU A 7 8.28 55.36 14.27
C LEU A 7 9.18 55.35 13.02
N LEU A 8 10.36 55.98 13.07
CA LEU A 8 11.29 56.00 11.93
C LEU A 8 12.10 54.70 11.79
N ARG A 9 12.31 53.98 12.91
CA ARG A 9 13.04 52.69 12.91
C ARG A 9 12.16 51.53 12.43
N THR A 10 10.86 51.56 12.71
CA THR A 10 9.92 50.54 12.21
C THR A 10 9.63 50.68 10.72
N PHE A 11 9.64 51.90 10.17
CA PHE A 11 9.45 52.13 8.73
C PHE A 11 10.69 51.77 7.87
N CYS A 12 11.90 51.89 8.43
CA CYS A 12 13.13 51.48 7.74
C CYS A 12 13.31 49.95 7.67
N LEU A 13 12.86 49.20 8.69
CA LEU A 13 12.94 47.72 8.68
C LEU A 13 11.96 47.07 7.69
N LEU A 14 10.81 47.69 7.45
CA LEU A 14 9.85 47.22 6.44
C LEU A 14 10.31 47.48 5.00
N LEU A 15 11.10 48.53 4.75
CA LEU A 15 11.64 48.82 3.41
C LEU A 15 12.89 47.98 3.07
N VAL A 16 13.64 47.51 4.07
CA VAL A 16 14.78 46.60 3.83
C VAL A 16 14.31 45.16 3.52
N CYS A 17 13.18 44.71 4.09
CA CYS A 17 12.58 43.41 3.68
C CYS A 17 12.04 43.40 2.24
N CYS A 18 11.63 44.55 1.69
CA CYS A 18 11.18 44.62 0.29
C CYS A 18 12.35 44.65 -0.73
N ALA A 19 13.59 44.91 -0.29
CA ALA A 19 14.75 44.98 -1.18
C ALA A 19 15.59 43.69 -1.24
N VAL A 20 15.43 42.76 -0.29
CA VAL A 20 16.21 41.51 -0.23
C VAL A 20 15.44 40.29 -0.79
N CYS A 21 14.14 40.41 -1.09
CA CYS A 21 13.40 39.37 -1.85
C CYS A 21 13.55 39.50 -3.38
N LYS A 22 14.63 40.14 -3.86
CA LYS A 22 15.06 40.11 -5.27
C LYS A 22 16.31 39.24 -5.42
N ALA A 23 16.14 37.94 -5.22
CA ALA A 23 17.04 36.93 -5.76
C ALA A 23 16.28 35.60 -5.89
N ASP A 24 16.25 35.11 -7.14
CA ASP A 24 15.98 33.73 -7.55
C ASP A 24 14.64 33.11 -7.20
N ILE A 25 13.57 33.67 -7.77
CA ILE A 25 12.53 32.81 -8.33
C ILE A 25 12.94 32.56 -9.79
N GLN A 26 13.60 31.43 -10.01
CA GLN A 26 13.75 30.89 -11.35
C GLN A 26 12.35 30.83 -11.96
N PHE A 27 12.16 31.57 -13.06
CA PHE A 27 11.03 31.37 -13.95
C PHE A 27 11.06 29.90 -14.38
N ALA A 28 10.24 29.07 -13.75
CA ALA A 28 9.77 27.86 -14.38
C ALA A 28 9.15 28.31 -15.70
N THR A 29 9.82 27.97 -16.79
CA THR A 29 9.38 28.21 -18.16
C THR A 29 7.89 27.92 -18.25
N ALA A 30 7.12 28.88 -18.74
CA ALA A 30 5.72 28.68 -19.06
C ALA A 30 5.58 27.37 -19.85
N ILE A 31 4.99 26.36 -19.23
CA ILE A 31 4.56 25.18 -19.97
C ILE A 31 3.41 25.70 -20.82
N ASP A 32 3.66 25.80 -22.13
CA ASP A 32 2.68 26.28 -23.09
C ASP A 32 1.42 25.41 -22.98
N ILE A 33 0.28 26.03 -22.72
CA ILE A 33 -1.02 25.34 -22.61
C ILE A 33 -1.33 24.59 -23.92
N SER A 34 -0.76 25.05 -25.04
CA SER A 34 -0.81 24.34 -26.32
C SER A 34 0.03 23.05 -26.34
N ASP A 35 1.19 22.98 -25.66
CA ASP A 35 2.01 21.76 -25.53
C ASP A 35 1.39 20.76 -24.55
N LEU A 36 0.74 21.23 -23.47
CA LEU A 36 -0.11 20.38 -22.63
C LEU A 36 -1.34 19.86 -23.38
N GLY A 37 -1.96 20.71 -24.21
CA GLY A 37 -3.07 20.34 -25.10
C GLY A 37 -2.66 19.34 -26.17
N GLU A 38 -1.48 19.48 -26.77
CA GLU A 38 -0.97 18.58 -27.81
C GLU A 38 -0.46 17.26 -27.22
N ARG A 39 0.12 17.27 -26.01
CA ARG A 39 0.48 16.04 -25.26
C ARG A 39 -0.76 15.31 -24.76
N ALA A 40 -1.82 16.02 -24.36
CA ALA A 40 -3.12 15.43 -24.03
C ALA A 40 -3.80 14.84 -25.28
N ALA A 41 -3.85 15.59 -26.39
CA ALA A 41 -4.41 15.15 -27.66
C ALA A 41 -3.65 13.96 -28.28
N ARG A 42 -2.30 13.91 -28.19
CA ARG A 42 -1.51 12.73 -28.59
C ARG A 42 -1.78 11.49 -27.75
N LYS A 43 -2.27 11.67 -26.51
CA LYS A 43 -2.62 10.56 -25.62
C LYS A 43 -3.95 9.89 -25.98
N ASP A 44 -4.81 10.61 -26.71
CA ASP A 44 -6.12 10.14 -27.16
C ASP A 44 -6.09 9.48 -28.56
N VAL A 45 -4.97 9.58 -29.29
CA VAL A 45 -4.80 8.89 -30.58
C VAL A 45 -4.36 7.45 -30.35
N LEU A 46 -5.24 6.50 -30.66
CA LEU A 46 -4.96 5.07 -30.56
C LEU A 46 -3.97 4.62 -31.65
N SER A 47 -3.14 3.62 -31.35
CA SER A 47 -2.34 2.98 -32.39
C SER A 47 -3.23 2.27 -33.42
N PRO A 48 -2.83 2.09 -34.69
CA PRO A 48 -3.68 1.47 -35.71
C PRO A 48 -4.22 0.09 -35.32
N CYS A 49 -3.40 -0.73 -34.65
CA CYS A 49 -3.84 -2.03 -34.15
C CYS A 49 -4.82 -1.89 -32.99
N GLN A 50 -4.54 -0.97 -32.05
CA GLN A 50 -5.43 -0.73 -30.90
C GLN A 50 -6.78 -0.16 -31.34
N ALA A 51 -6.80 0.77 -32.29
CA ALA A 51 -8.04 1.28 -32.89
C ALA A 51 -8.87 0.13 -33.51
N CYS A 52 -8.23 -0.76 -34.28
CA CYS A 52 -8.91 -1.92 -34.84
C CYS A 52 -9.42 -2.89 -33.75
N LYS A 53 -8.61 -3.17 -32.73
CA LYS A 53 -9.01 -4.00 -31.58
C LYS A 53 -10.23 -3.42 -30.87
N THR A 54 -10.26 -2.11 -30.63
CA THR A 54 -11.41 -1.41 -30.03
C THR A 54 -12.67 -1.50 -30.91
N ILE A 55 -12.54 -1.41 -32.23
CA ILE A 55 -13.68 -1.58 -33.15
C ILE A 55 -14.21 -3.02 -33.07
N VAL A 56 -13.34 -4.03 -33.08
CA VAL A 56 -13.76 -5.44 -32.94
C VAL A 56 -14.44 -5.70 -31.60
N GLU A 57 -13.91 -5.15 -30.50
CA GLU A 57 -14.47 -5.29 -29.16
C GLU A 57 -15.86 -4.66 -29.06
N THR A 58 -15.99 -3.40 -29.51
CA THR A 58 -17.30 -2.69 -29.52
C THR A 58 -18.31 -3.34 -30.46
N PHE A 59 -17.86 -3.88 -31.60
CA PHE A 59 -18.72 -4.65 -32.50
C PHE A 59 -19.22 -5.92 -31.84
N LYS A 60 -18.34 -6.73 -31.22
CA LYS A 60 -18.74 -7.94 -30.49
C LYS A 60 -19.69 -7.62 -29.34
N HIS A 61 -19.45 -6.54 -28.59
CA HIS A 61 -20.38 -6.08 -27.55
C HIS A 61 -21.73 -5.67 -28.15
N GLY A 62 -21.75 -4.98 -29.29
CA GLY A 62 -22.98 -4.68 -30.02
C GLY A 62 -23.74 -5.92 -30.50
N VAL A 63 -23.03 -6.94 -30.97
CA VAL A 63 -23.62 -8.25 -31.31
C VAL A 63 -24.26 -8.88 -30.08
N GLU A 64 -23.60 -8.88 -28.93
CA GLU A 64 -24.15 -9.43 -27.68
C GLU A 64 -25.36 -8.62 -27.19
N ARG A 65 -25.28 -7.29 -27.19
CA ARG A 65 -26.38 -6.40 -26.79
C ARG A 65 -27.63 -6.60 -27.65
N THR A 66 -27.46 -6.82 -28.94
CA THR A 66 -28.55 -7.07 -29.90
C THR A 66 -28.92 -8.55 -30.02
N SER A 67 -28.27 -9.45 -29.27
CA SER A 67 -28.56 -10.89 -29.30
C SER A 67 -29.86 -11.24 -28.58
N ARG A 68 -30.25 -10.44 -27.58
CA ARG A 68 -31.52 -10.55 -26.87
C ARG A 68 -32.47 -9.52 -27.45
N SER A 69 -33.49 -9.98 -28.16
CA SER A 69 -34.56 -9.12 -28.65
C SER A 69 -35.20 -8.35 -27.48
N ARG A 70 -35.44 -7.04 -27.67
CA ARG A 70 -36.36 -6.23 -26.85
C ARG A 70 -37.82 -6.65 -27.04
N PHE A 71 -38.14 -7.94 -26.87
CA PHE A 71 -39.51 -8.42 -26.85
C PHE A 71 -39.70 -9.33 -25.63
N ASP A 72 -40.13 -8.68 -24.56
CA ASP A 72 -40.46 -9.24 -23.25
C ASP A 72 -41.79 -10.00 -23.31
N GLY A 73 -41.81 -11.20 -23.92
CA GLY A 73 -42.91 -12.16 -23.70
C GLY A 73 -43.42 -13.00 -24.88
N GLY A 74 -42.59 -13.84 -25.52
CA GLY A 74 -43.06 -14.82 -26.50
C GLY A 74 -42.29 -16.15 -26.49
N ASP A 75 -42.97 -17.27 -26.74
CA ASP A 75 -42.46 -18.65 -26.68
C ASP A 75 -41.14 -18.88 -27.45
N GLY A 76 -40.11 -19.36 -26.76
CA GLY A 76 -38.74 -19.54 -27.27
C GLY A 76 -38.56 -20.52 -28.44
N ASP A 77 -39.59 -21.26 -28.84
CA ASP A 77 -39.58 -22.17 -30.00
C ASP A 77 -40.02 -21.50 -31.31
N TRP A 78 -40.85 -20.45 -31.25
CA TRP A 78 -41.13 -19.58 -32.40
C TRP A 78 -39.93 -18.69 -32.69
N GLU A 79 -39.25 -18.26 -31.62
CA GLU A 79 -38.04 -17.44 -31.68
C GLU A 79 -36.88 -18.17 -32.37
N LYS A 80 -36.53 -19.42 -32.01
CA LYS A 80 -35.43 -20.17 -32.65
C LYS A 80 -35.57 -20.31 -34.17
N ARG A 81 -36.80 -20.40 -34.70
CA ARG A 81 -37.06 -20.56 -36.15
C ARG A 81 -37.02 -19.25 -36.93
N LYS A 82 -37.29 -18.11 -36.27
CA LYS A 82 -37.28 -16.78 -36.91
C LYS A 82 -36.01 -15.98 -36.60
N MET A 83 -35.31 -16.30 -35.51
CA MET A 83 -34.05 -15.70 -35.07
C MET A 83 -32.97 -15.79 -36.14
N GLY A 84 -32.93 -16.84 -36.96
CA GLY A 84 -32.00 -16.93 -38.10
C GLY A 84 -32.13 -15.79 -39.10
N LYS A 85 -33.30 -15.13 -39.21
CA LYS A 85 -33.47 -13.96 -40.09
C LYS A 85 -33.02 -12.65 -39.45
N TYR A 86 -33.28 -12.42 -38.17
CA TYR A 86 -32.85 -11.17 -37.49
C TYR A 86 -31.37 -11.21 -37.11
N SER A 87 -30.87 -12.36 -36.62
CA SER A 87 -29.49 -12.52 -36.16
C SER A 87 -28.44 -12.22 -37.23
N SER A 88 -28.73 -12.45 -38.50
CA SER A 88 -27.86 -12.05 -39.62
C SER A 88 -28.53 -11.02 -40.55
N SER A 89 -29.53 -10.27 -40.06
CA SER A 89 -30.19 -9.23 -40.86
C SER A 89 -29.34 -7.98 -41.02
N GLU A 90 -29.59 -7.24 -42.10
CA GLU A 90 -29.08 -5.88 -42.33
C GLU A 90 -29.56 -4.89 -41.26
N ILE A 91 -30.81 -5.02 -40.81
CA ILE A 91 -31.36 -4.15 -39.76
C ILE A 91 -30.56 -4.29 -38.46
N ARG A 92 -30.23 -5.52 -38.05
CA ARG A 92 -29.40 -5.77 -36.87
C ARG A 92 -27.98 -5.23 -37.06
N PHE A 93 -27.42 -5.35 -38.26
CA PHE A 93 -26.09 -4.83 -38.57
C PHE A 93 -26.01 -3.30 -38.42
N ILE A 94 -27.00 -2.57 -38.95
CA ILE A 94 -27.09 -1.10 -38.82
C ILE A 94 -27.21 -0.70 -37.34
N GLU A 95 -28.06 -1.38 -36.55
CA GLU A 95 -28.19 -1.11 -35.11
C GLU A 95 -26.87 -1.30 -34.33
N ILE A 96 -26.06 -2.27 -34.75
CA ILE A 96 -24.73 -2.50 -34.19
C ILE A 96 -23.79 -1.36 -34.61
N GLN A 97 -23.74 -1.01 -35.89
CA GLN A 97 -22.86 0.02 -36.43
C GLN A 97 -23.11 1.41 -35.83
N GLU A 98 -24.38 1.82 -35.65
CA GLU A 98 -24.76 3.11 -35.07
C GLU A 98 -24.24 3.30 -33.63
N ASN A 99 -24.06 2.21 -32.90
CA ASN A 99 -23.61 2.22 -31.51
C ASN A 99 -22.11 1.87 -31.35
N LEU A 100 -21.37 1.69 -32.44
CA LEU A 100 -19.93 1.46 -32.38
C LEU A 100 -19.19 2.63 -31.73
N CYS A 101 -18.13 2.32 -31.00
CA CYS A 101 -17.31 3.30 -30.29
C CYS A 101 -18.05 4.17 -29.24
N HIS A 102 -19.35 3.96 -28.97
CA HIS A 102 -20.10 4.82 -28.03
C HIS A 102 -19.61 4.69 -26.59
N GLU A 103 -19.20 3.49 -26.18
CA GLU A 103 -18.76 3.17 -24.81
C GLU A 103 -17.24 3.34 -24.58
N VAL A 104 -16.51 3.81 -25.60
CA VAL A 104 -15.06 3.95 -25.53
C VAL A 104 -14.66 5.18 -24.70
N ILE A 105 -13.95 4.97 -23.59
CA ILE A 105 -13.54 6.04 -22.66
C ILE A 105 -12.33 6.84 -23.18
N LYS A 106 -11.40 6.21 -23.91
CA LYS A 106 -10.17 6.84 -24.41
C LYS A 106 -10.09 6.72 -25.92
N GLY A 107 -9.91 7.84 -26.62
CA GLY A 107 -9.82 7.87 -28.08
C GLY A 107 -11.15 7.61 -28.80
N GLN A 108 -12.27 7.99 -28.19
CA GLN A 108 -13.62 7.80 -28.74
C GLN A 108 -13.77 8.42 -30.14
N GLU A 109 -13.36 9.67 -30.31
CA GLU A 109 -13.41 10.38 -31.59
C GLU A 109 -12.52 9.69 -32.63
N HIS A 110 -11.32 9.25 -32.24
CA HIS A 110 -10.43 8.53 -33.12
C HIS A 110 -11.05 7.20 -33.58
N CYS A 111 -11.70 6.47 -32.67
CA CYS A 111 -12.43 5.23 -32.99
C CYS A 111 -13.52 5.51 -34.05
N ARG A 112 -14.37 6.53 -33.83
CA ARG A 112 -15.44 6.91 -34.79
C ARG A 112 -14.89 7.25 -36.18
N ASN A 113 -13.76 7.97 -36.24
CA ASN A 113 -13.13 8.33 -37.51
C ASN A 113 -12.52 7.11 -38.23
N VAL A 114 -12.07 6.10 -37.48
CA VAL A 114 -11.42 4.90 -38.04
C VAL A 114 -12.45 3.83 -38.44
N VAL A 115 -13.64 3.80 -37.84
CA VAL A 115 -14.72 2.85 -38.19
C VAL A 115 -15.02 2.89 -39.69
N GLY A 116 -15.10 4.09 -40.29
CA GLY A 116 -15.37 4.26 -41.72
C GLY A 116 -14.41 3.50 -42.64
N LYS A 117 -13.16 3.29 -42.21
CA LYS A 117 -12.17 2.50 -42.98
C LYS A 117 -12.51 1.01 -43.02
N TYR A 118 -13.24 0.51 -42.03
CA TYR A 118 -13.52 -0.90 -41.81
C TYR A 118 -14.96 -1.30 -42.13
N GLU A 119 -15.83 -0.36 -42.51
CA GLU A 119 -17.26 -0.60 -42.80
C GLU A 119 -17.47 -1.72 -43.83
N ASP A 120 -16.85 -1.61 -45.01
CA ASP A 120 -16.95 -2.62 -46.08
C ASP A 120 -16.51 -4.02 -45.61
N HIS A 121 -15.49 -4.09 -44.75
CA HIS A 121 -14.98 -5.35 -44.23
C HIS A 121 -15.88 -5.94 -43.14
N LEU A 122 -16.48 -5.09 -42.29
CA LEU A 122 -17.46 -5.52 -41.29
C LEU A 122 -18.72 -6.07 -41.98
N GLU A 123 -19.14 -5.45 -43.08
CA GLU A 123 -20.28 -5.88 -43.88
C GLU A 123 -20.02 -7.24 -44.55
N ASP A 124 -18.87 -7.39 -45.25
CA ASP A 124 -18.46 -8.69 -45.84
C ASP A 124 -18.41 -9.79 -44.77
N TRP A 125 -17.88 -9.46 -43.59
CA TRP A 125 -17.81 -10.42 -42.50
C TRP A 125 -19.19 -10.85 -42.01
N TRP A 126 -20.07 -9.87 -41.77
CA TRP A 126 -21.43 -10.09 -41.27
C TRP A 126 -22.28 -10.92 -42.21
N PHE A 127 -22.25 -10.66 -43.52
CA PHE A 127 -23.13 -11.37 -44.45
C PHE A 127 -22.54 -12.65 -45.01
N ASN A 128 -21.21 -12.75 -45.15
CA ASN A 128 -20.58 -13.82 -45.93
C ASN A 128 -19.57 -14.69 -45.16
N ARG A 129 -19.03 -14.23 -44.02
CA ARG A 129 -17.85 -14.87 -43.39
C ARG A 129 -18.06 -15.42 -41.98
N GLN A 130 -19.21 -15.19 -41.34
CA GLN A 130 -19.41 -15.61 -39.95
C GLN A 130 -19.15 -17.11 -39.70
N GLU A 131 -19.46 -17.98 -40.67
CA GLU A 131 -19.23 -19.43 -40.58
C GLU A 131 -17.80 -19.85 -40.95
N SER A 132 -17.20 -19.20 -41.96
CA SER A 132 -15.88 -19.57 -42.46
C SER A 132 -14.73 -18.98 -41.64
N ASP A 133 -14.91 -17.76 -41.14
CA ASP A 133 -13.92 -17.00 -40.37
C ASP A 133 -14.56 -16.40 -39.10
N PRO A 134 -14.92 -17.22 -38.09
CA PRO A 134 -15.66 -16.75 -36.91
C PRO A 134 -14.87 -15.75 -36.04
N ASP A 135 -13.54 -15.75 -36.13
CA ASP A 135 -12.72 -14.76 -35.43
C ASP A 135 -12.61 -13.45 -36.21
N LEU A 136 -13.52 -12.53 -35.90
CA LEU A 136 -13.53 -11.17 -36.46
C LEU A 136 -12.20 -10.43 -36.26
N HIS A 137 -11.44 -10.69 -35.18
CA HIS A 137 -10.17 -10.01 -34.97
C HIS A 137 -9.14 -10.43 -36.02
N LYS A 138 -9.04 -11.74 -36.26
CA LYS A 138 -8.16 -12.31 -37.27
C LYS A 138 -8.52 -11.80 -38.67
N PHE A 139 -9.80 -11.92 -39.03
CA PHE A 139 -10.29 -11.46 -40.33
C PHE A 139 -10.06 -9.96 -40.55
N LEU A 140 -10.55 -9.12 -39.63
CA LEU A 140 -10.59 -7.68 -39.83
C LEU A 140 -9.22 -7.03 -39.59
N CYS A 141 -8.58 -7.31 -38.46
CA CYS A 141 -7.42 -6.56 -38.02
C CYS A 141 -6.09 -7.13 -38.53
N ILE A 142 -6.00 -8.44 -38.75
CA ILE A 142 -4.76 -9.10 -39.19
C ILE A 142 -4.74 -9.29 -40.71
N GLU A 143 -5.79 -9.90 -41.28
CA GLU A 143 -5.80 -10.30 -42.70
C GLU A 143 -6.20 -9.15 -43.64
N ARG A 144 -7.37 -8.54 -43.46
CA ARG A 144 -7.87 -7.47 -44.34
C ARG A 144 -7.23 -6.13 -44.01
N GLY A 145 -7.34 -5.69 -42.76
CA GLY A 145 -6.88 -4.38 -42.29
C GLY A 145 -5.37 -4.24 -42.17
N LYS A 146 -4.62 -5.36 -42.07
CA LYS A 146 -3.17 -5.44 -41.84
C LYS A 146 -2.67 -4.50 -40.74
N ALA A 147 -3.52 -4.17 -39.78
CA ALA A 147 -3.24 -3.22 -38.71
C ALA A 147 -2.53 -3.91 -37.55
N CYS A 148 -2.87 -5.17 -37.29
CA CYS A 148 -2.32 -6.01 -36.24
C CYS A 148 -1.49 -7.18 -36.80
N CYS A 149 -0.80 -7.85 -35.88
CA CYS A 149 -0.15 -9.13 -36.06
C CYS A 149 -0.86 -10.22 -35.25
N PRO A 150 -0.66 -11.50 -35.60
CA PRO A 150 -0.99 -12.62 -34.71
C PRO A 150 -0.31 -12.46 -33.35
N GLU A 151 -0.84 -13.13 -32.34
CA GLU A 151 -0.24 -13.17 -31.01
C GLU A 151 1.22 -13.67 -31.11
N ASN A 152 2.09 -13.10 -30.28
CA ASN A 152 3.53 -13.36 -30.23
C ASN A 152 4.30 -13.07 -31.53
N HIS A 153 3.78 -12.16 -32.37
CA HIS A 153 4.46 -11.65 -33.55
C HIS A 153 4.53 -10.11 -33.53
N PHE A 154 5.51 -9.53 -34.21
CA PHE A 154 5.75 -8.09 -34.18
C PHE A 154 6.31 -7.55 -35.51
N GLY A 155 6.31 -6.23 -35.65
CA GLY A 155 6.95 -5.54 -36.76
C GLY A 155 6.13 -5.56 -38.06
N PRO A 156 6.61 -4.91 -39.13
CA PRO A 156 5.82 -4.69 -40.34
C PRO A 156 5.40 -6.01 -41.00
N ASN A 157 6.25 -7.03 -40.92
CA ASN A 157 6.02 -8.35 -41.51
C ASN A 157 5.36 -9.36 -40.55
N CYS A 158 5.14 -8.99 -39.27
CA CYS A 158 4.73 -9.92 -38.22
C CYS A 158 5.70 -11.09 -38.06
N ASP A 159 6.96 -10.78 -37.77
CA ASP A 159 7.97 -11.77 -37.43
C ASP A 159 7.72 -12.31 -36.01
N PRO A 160 8.03 -13.58 -35.72
CA PRO A 160 7.83 -14.15 -34.39
C PRO A 160 8.70 -13.44 -33.35
N CYS A 161 8.17 -13.25 -32.14
CA CYS A 161 8.88 -12.68 -31.02
C CYS A 161 10.17 -13.44 -30.69
N THR A 162 11.12 -12.75 -30.06
CA THR A 162 12.35 -13.37 -29.55
C THR A 162 12.00 -14.50 -28.57
N GLY A 163 12.56 -15.70 -28.76
CA GLY A 163 12.15 -16.91 -28.04
C GLY A 163 11.02 -17.72 -28.71
N GLY A 164 10.49 -17.26 -29.85
CA GLY A 164 9.48 -17.95 -30.65
C GLY A 164 8.04 -17.54 -30.32
N ALA A 165 7.09 -18.09 -31.08
CA ALA A 165 5.67 -17.80 -30.93
C ALA A 165 4.97 -18.64 -29.84
N GLU A 166 5.50 -19.82 -29.51
CA GLU A 166 4.93 -20.71 -28.49
C GLU A 166 5.31 -20.26 -27.07
N LYS A 167 6.60 -20.01 -26.83
CA LYS A 167 7.14 -19.59 -25.53
C LYS A 167 8.00 -18.31 -25.67
N PRO A 168 7.38 -17.16 -26.04
CA PRO A 168 8.12 -15.91 -26.24
C PRO A 168 8.89 -15.54 -24.96
N CYS A 169 10.11 -15.01 -25.14
CA CYS A 169 10.98 -14.62 -24.02
C CYS A 169 11.22 -15.74 -23.00
N GLY A 170 11.35 -16.98 -23.48
CA GLY A 170 11.58 -18.15 -22.63
C GLY A 170 10.43 -18.49 -21.69
N GLY A 171 9.30 -17.75 -21.77
CA GLY A 171 8.21 -17.81 -20.81
C GLY A 171 8.44 -16.99 -19.55
N HIS A 172 9.52 -16.20 -19.50
CA HIS A 172 9.95 -15.40 -18.34
C HIS A 172 10.07 -13.91 -18.69
N GLY A 173 9.23 -13.45 -19.63
CA GLY A 173 9.19 -12.06 -20.02
C GLY A 173 8.09 -11.74 -21.01
N ARG A 174 7.97 -10.45 -21.32
CA ARG A 174 6.97 -9.91 -22.26
C ARG A 174 7.63 -9.39 -23.53
N CYS A 175 7.12 -9.83 -24.68
CA CYS A 175 7.56 -9.33 -25.98
C CYS A 175 7.05 -7.91 -26.25
N ARG A 176 7.97 -6.95 -26.46
CA ARG A 176 7.62 -5.55 -26.72
C ARG A 176 6.97 -5.38 -28.08
N GLY A 177 5.66 -5.09 -28.05
CA GLY A 177 4.84 -4.87 -29.24
C GLY A 177 4.31 -6.16 -29.86
N SER A 178 4.16 -7.22 -29.06
CA SER A 178 3.41 -8.42 -29.45
C SER A 178 2.03 -8.04 -30.01
N GLY A 179 1.68 -8.63 -31.16
CA GLY A 179 0.44 -8.36 -31.88
C GLY A 179 0.42 -7.03 -32.67
N THR A 180 1.54 -6.30 -32.76
CA THR A 180 1.58 -4.97 -33.39
C THR A 180 2.60 -4.86 -34.53
N ARG A 181 2.26 -4.07 -35.55
CA ARG A 181 3.11 -3.83 -36.73
C ARG A 181 4.30 -2.89 -36.50
N LYS A 182 4.35 -2.18 -35.36
CA LYS A 182 5.39 -1.20 -35.01
C LYS A 182 6.25 -1.61 -33.81
N GLY A 183 6.00 -2.81 -33.25
CA GLY A 183 6.75 -3.36 -32.13
C GLY A 183 8.22 -3.64 -32.45
N SER A 184 9.05 -3.70 -31.41
CA SER A 184 10.48 -4.03 -31.54
C SER A 184 10.79 -5.52 -31.38
N GLY A 185 9.87 -6.31 -30.79
CA GLY A 185 10.06 -7.75 -30.58
C GLY A 185 11.02 -8.16 -29.47
N LYS A 186 11.77 -7.18 -28.93
CA LYS A 186 12.66 -7.37 -27.79
C LYS A 186 11.90 -7.79 -26.54
N CYS A 187 12.52 -8.66 -25.75
CA CYS A 187 11.97 -9.11 -24.49
C CYS A 187 12.15 -8.07 -23.37
N ALA A 188 11.10 -7.90 -22.59
CA ALA A 188 11.14 -7.25 -21.29
C ALA A 188 11.02 -8.35 -20.23
N CYS A 189 12.16 -8.74 -19.64
CA CYS A 189 12.24 -9.85 -18.70
C CYS A 189 11.52 -9.57 -17.39
N ASP A 190 11.00 -10.65 -16.80
CA ASP A 190 10.42 -10.62 -15.47
C ASP A 190 11.51 -10.51 -14.39
N ALA A 191 11.11 -10.19 -13.16
CA ALA A 191 12.04 -10.01 -12.06
C ALA A 191 12.88 -11.27 -11.81
N GLY A 192 14.19 -11.11 -11.73
CA GLY A 192 15.14 -12.23 -11.56
C GLY A 192 15.66 -12.84 -12.86
N TYR A 193 15.10 -12.46 -14.02
CA TYR A 193 15.54 -12.93 -15.33
C TYR A 193 16.21 -11.81 -16.14
N SER A 194 17.17 -12.20 -16.96
CA SER A 194 17.96 -11.35 -17.84
C SER A 194 18.37 -12.10 -19.11
N GLY A 195 19.01 -11.41 -20.04
CA GLY A 195 19.36 -11.93 -21.35
C GLY A 195 18.39 -11.50 -22.45
N GLU A 196 18.68 -11.88 -23.69
CA GLU A 196 17.85 -11.50 -24.85
C GLU A 196 16.50 -12.23 -24.88
N ILE A 197 16.47 -13.46 -24.38
CA ILE A 197 15.29 -14.32 -24.26
C ILE A 197 14.89 -14.59 -22.81
N CYS A 198 15.44 -13.86 -21.84
CA CYS A 198 15.09 -13.99 -20.41
C CYS A 198 15.31 -15.40 -19.83
N ASP A 199 16.36 -16.08 -20.28
CA ASP A 199 16.75 -17.43 -19.87
C ASP A 199 17.83 -17.46 -18.79
N THR A 200 18.51 -16.34 -18.56
CA THR A 200 19.59 -16.24 -17.57
C THR A 200 19.12 -15.54 -16.30
N CYS A 201 19.54 -16.03 -15.14
CA CYS A 201 19.22 -15.37 -13.88
C CYS A 201 20.05 -14.08 -13.70
N THR A 202 19.38 -13.02 -13.27
CA THR A 202 20.01 -11.75 -12.91
C THR A 202 20.90 -11.93 -11.68
N PRO A 203 22.00 -11.19 -11.50
CA PRO A 203 22.81 -11.23 -10.28
C PRO A 203 21.95 -11.07 -9.02
N GLY A 204 22.18 -11.92 -8.02
CA GLY A 204 21.32 -12.02 -6.82
C GLY A 204 20.18 -13.02 -6.95
N TYR A 205 20.09 -13.75 -8.07
CA TYR A 205 19.22 -14.90 -8.27
C TYR A 205 20.06 -16.11 -8.73
N PHE A 206 19.57 -17.31 -8.42
CA PHE A 206 20.17 -18.58 -8.85
C PHE A 206 19.11 -19.46 -9.53
N ALA A 207 19.55 -20.35 -10.42
CA ALA A 207 18.65 -21.26 -11.10
C ALA A 207 18.35 -22.46 -10.19
N ASP A 208 17.11 -22.55 -9.73
CA ASP A 208 16.60 -23.66 -8.93
C ASP A 208 15.77 -24.59 -9.82
N VAL A 209 15.91 -25.91 -9.63
CA VAL A 209 15.20 -26.90 -10.45
C VAL A 209 13.95 -27.31 -9.71
N THR A 210 12.79 -26.88 -10.23
CA THR A 210 11.50 -27.30 -9.67
C THR A 210 11.24 -28.78 -9.91
N ASP A 211 10.30 -29.38 -9.16
CA ASP A 211 9.87 -30.79 -9.32
C ASP A 211 9.43 -31.14 -10.77
N LYS A 212 9.13 -30.13 -11.59
CA LYS A 212 8.73 -30.25 -13.00
C LYS A 212 9.90 -30.21 -13.99
N GLY A 213 11.13 -30.04 -13.49
CA GLY A 213 12.35 -30.01 -14.30
C GLY A 213 12.60 -28.70 -15.07
N GLU A 214 11.81 -27.65 -14.82
CA GLU A 214 12.05 -26.31 -15.41
C GLU A 214 12.92 -25.47 -14.45
N PRO A 215 14.00 -24.83 -14.97
CA PRO A 215 14.86 -23.96 -14.16
C PRO A 215 14.12 -22.65 -13.87
N VAL A 216 13.97 -22.32 -12.59
CA VAL A 216 13.34 -21.09 -12.12
C VAL A 216 14.37 -20.25 -11.40
N CYS A 217 14.44 -18.96 -11.73
CA CYS A 217 15.34 -18.04 -11.03
C CYS A 217 14.78 -17.67 -9.66
N THR A 218 15.39 -18.19 -8.60
CA THR A 218 15.04 -17.93 -7.19
C THR A 218 16.00 -16.90 -6.61
N LYS A 219 15.49 -15.99 -5.77
CA LYS A 219 16.31 -14.94 -5.16
C LYS A 219 17.27 -15.54 -4.13
N CYS A 220 18.51 -15.07 -4.13
CA CYS A 220 19.51 -15.41 -3.11
C CYS A 220 19.09 -14.91 -1.72
N HIS A 221 19.68 -15.52 -0.69
CA HIS A 221 19.52 -15.05 0.69
C HIS A 221 20.02 -13.60 0.82
N GLN A 222 19.39 -12.80 1.69
CA GLN A 222 19.74 -11.38 1.87
C GLN A 222 21.19 -11.16 2.33
N ALA A 223 21.76 -12.19 2.96
CA ALA A 223 23.15 -12.21 3.39
C ALA A 223 24.16 -12.30 2.24
N CYS A 224 23.73 -12.56 0.99
CA CYS A 224 24.64 -12.71 -0.15
C CYS A 224 24.88 -11.38 -0.87
N LYS A 225 26.15 -11.03 -1.12
CA LYS A 225 26.57 -9.88 -1.96
C LYS A 225 26.61 -10.26 -3.45
N GLY A 226 25.49 -10.73 -3.98
CA GLY A 226 25.36 -11.12 -5.40
C GLY A 226 25.01 -12.59 -5.59
N ASN A 227 25.79 -13.31 -6.39
CA ASN A 227 25.45 -14.67 -6.83
C ASN A 227 25.53 -15.69 -5.69
N CYS A 228 24.59 -16.63 -5.71
CA CYS A 228 24.54 -17.79 -4.83
C CYS A 228 24.30 -19.05 -5.68
N THR A 229 24.54 -20.22 -5.09
CA THR A 229 24.37 -21.52 -5.78
C THR A 229 23.08 -22.24 -5.40
N GLU A 230 22.59 -22.02 -4.18
CA GLU A 230 21.48 -22.73 -3.56
C GLU A 230 20.71 -21.76 -2.63
N PRO A 231 19.54 -22.16 -2.10
CA PRO A 231 18.87 -21.39 -1.06
C PRO A 231 19.71 -21.26 0.22
N GLY A 232 19.56 -20.13 0.91
CA GLY A 232 20.11 -19.91 2.25
C GLY A 232 21.49 -19.22 2.30
N PRO A 233 21.97 -18.91 3.51
CA PRO A 233 23.17 -18.10 3.73
C PRO A 233 24.49 -18.83 3.45
N LYS A 234 24.48 -20.17 3.42
CA LYS A 234 25.66 -21.01 3.14
C LYS A 234 26.10 -21.00 1.69
N ALA A 235 25.15 -20.79 0.80
CA ALA A 235 25.38 -20.86 -0.63
C ALA A 235 25.82 -19.53 -1.25
N CYS A 236 26.08 -18.51 -0.42
CA CYS A 236 26.55 -17.22 -0.87
C CYS A 236 28.00 -17.32 -1.37
N SER A 237 28.30 -16.77 -2.54
CA SER A 237 29.70 -16.67 -3.01
C SER A 237 30.50 -15.64 -2.19
N ALA A 238 29.81 -14.62 -1.68
CA ALA A 238 30.36 -13.57 -0.83
C ALA A 238 29.25 -13.03 0.09
N CYS A 239 29.62 -12.63 1.31
CA CYS A 239 28.69 -12.04 2.26
C CYS A 239 28.46 -10.57 1.99
N ASN A 240 27.22 -10.15 2.19
CA ASN A 240 26.81 -8.75 2.15
C ASN A 240 27.36 -8.00 3.36
N GLU A 241 27.27 -6.68 3.33
CA GLU A 241 27.67 -5.85 4.47
C GLU A 241 26.77 -6.17 5.68
N GLY A 242 27.36 -6.18 6.89
CA GLY A 242 26.70 -6.67 8.11
C GLY A 242 26.75 -8.20 8.29
N PHE A 243 27.38 -8.95 7.37
CA PHE A 243 27.49 -10.41 7.47
C PHE A 243 28.94 -10.90 7.39
N VAL A 244 29.24 -11.99 8.10
CA VAL A 244 30.55 -12.65 8.13
C VAL A 244 30.45 -14.10 7.65
N MET A 245 31.38 -14.53 6.79
CA MET A 245 31.39 -15.89 6.24
C MET A 245 31.93 -16.90 7.27
N THR A 246 31.16 -17.93 7.56
CA THR A 246 31.52 -19.06 8.45
C THR A 246 31.38 -20.38 7.68
N GLU A 247 32.30 -21.33 7.88
CA GLU A 247 32.32 -22.61 7.15
C GLU A 247 31.07 -23.47 7.39
N GLU A 248 30.51 -23.44 8.61
CA GLU A 248 29.38 -24.28 9.00
C GLU A 248 28.04 -23.71 8.50
N PHE A 249 27.81 -22.42 8.74
CA PHE A 249 26.51 -21.75 8.55
C PHE A 249 26.46 -20.77 7.36
N GLY A 250 27.59 -20.48 6.72
CA GLY A 250 27.65 -19.46 5.66
C GLY A 250 27.75 -18.04 6.20
N CYS A 251 27.09 -17.12 5.50
CA CYS A 251 27.01 -15.71 5.91
C CYS A 251 26.10 -15.55 7.13
N LEU A 252 26.72 -15.40 8.30
CA LEU A 252 26.05 -15.09 9.55
C LEU A 252 25.98 -13.59 9.78
N ASP A 253 24.88 -13.15 10.36
CA ASP A 253 24.67 -11.75 10.75
C ASP A 253 25.66 -11.35 11.84
N VAL A 254 26.23 -10.15 11.72
CA VAL A 254 27.12 -9.57 12.72
C VAL A 254 26.28 -8.77 13.69
N ASP A 255 26.28 -9.16 14.96
CA ASP A 255 25.62 -8.36 16.00
C ASP A 255 26.47 -7.13 16.34
N GLU A 256 26.26 -6.04 15.60
CA GLU A 256 27.05 -4.83 15.80
C GLU A 256 26.82 -4.21 17.17
N CYS A 257 25.65 -4.45 17.79
CA CYS A 257 25.34 -3.96 19.12
C CYS A 257 26.22 -4.60 20.22
N VAL A 258 26.70 -5.82 20.00
CA VAL A 258 27.61 -6.53 20.91
C VAL A 258 29.07 -6.34 20.54
N GLU A 259 29.38 -6.35 19.24
CA GLU A 259 30.76 -6.29 18.73
C GLU A 259 31.37 -4.87 18.75
N ALA A 260 30.57 -3.81 18.87
CA ALA A 260 31.07 -2.45 18.82
C ALA A 260 31.84 -2.02 20.09
N GLU A 261 33.10 -1.61 19.92
CA GLU A 261 33.93 -1.03 21.00
C GLU A 261 33.49 0.39 21.41
N THR A 262 32.77 1.10 20.53
CA THR A 262 32.28 2.46 20.75
C THR A 262 30.75 2.54 20.65
N PRO A 263 30.08 3.43 21.41
CA PRO A 263 28.62 3.58 21.32
C PRO A 263 28.17 3.90 19.88
N LEU A 264 27.44 2.97 19.25
CA LEU A 264 26.90 3.12 17.90
C LEU A 264 25.74 4.12 17.83
N CYS A 265 25.01 4.25 18.94
CA CYS A 265 23.78 5.01 19.03
C CYS A 265 23.97 6.32 19.82
N GLY A 266 23.10 7.29 19.55
CA GLY A 266 23.12 8.60 20.18
C GLY A 266 22.72 8.57 21.67
N LYS A 267 22.67 9.75 22.29
CA LYS A 267 22.21 9.87 23.68
C LYS A 267 20.73 9.47 23.80
N ASN A 268 20.37 8.84 24.92
CA ASN A 268 19.01 8.38 25.22
C ASN A 268 18.41 7.46 24.13
N THR A 269 19.26 6.65 23.50
CA THR A 269 18.86 5.61 22.55
C THR A 269 19.59 4.32 22.90
N PHE A 270 19.02 3.19 22.53
CA PHE A 270 19.64 1.87 22.66
C PHE A 270 19.78 1.20 21.30
N CYS A 271 20.77 0.32 21.19
CA CYS A 271 21.04 -0.44 19.97
C CYS A 271 20.20 -1.72 19.97
N ALA A 272 19.53 -1.99 18.85
CA ALA A 272 18.87 -3.25 18.57
C ALA A 272 19.44 -3.85 17.28
N ASN A 273 19.94 -5.08 17.35
CA ASN A 273 20.50 -5.77 16.20
C ASN A 273 19.37 -6.22 15.26
N ASN A 274 19.56 -6.04 13.97
CA ASN A 274 18.66 -6.46 12.91
C ASN A 274 19.45 -7.31 11.90
N GLU A 275 18.78 -8.17 11.13
CA GLU A 275 19.53 -8.92 10.11
C GLU A 275 20.14 -7.97 9.05
N GLY A 276 21.46 -7.97 8.97
CA GLY A 276 22.32 -7.21 8.08
C GLY A 276 22.67 -5.80 8.54
N SER A 277 22.19 -5.35 9.71
CA SER A 277 22.47 -4.01 10.25
C SER A 277 21.93 -3.85 11.67
N TYR A 278 22.10 -2.70 12.29
CA TYR A 278 21.48 -2.37 13.58
C TYR A 278 20.53 -1.16 13.45
N LYS A 279 19.64 -1.02 14.43
CA LYS A 279 18.79 0.16 14.59
C LYS A 279 18.96 0.76 15.97
N CYS A 280 19.04 2.10 16.01
CA CYS A 280 18.97 2.83 17.26
C CYS A 280 17.51 3.18 17.56
N MET A 281 17.02 2.72 18.69
CA MET A 281 15.66 2.99 19.17
C MET A 281 15.71 3.95 20.36
N ASP A 282 14.71 4.82 20.46
CA ASP A 282 14.60 5.76 21.58
C ASP A 282 14.31 5.00 22.88
N CYS A 283 14.89 5.47 23.99
CA CYS A 283 14.52 4.98 25.31
C CYS A 283 13.06 5.33 25.64
N ASP A 284 12.48 4.60 26.59
CA ASP A 284 11.19 4.98 27.18
C ASP A 284 11.26 6.41 27.74
N PHE A 285 10.14 7.14 27.67
CA PHE A 285 10.05 8.54 28.09
C PHE A 285 10.36 8.75 29.59
N SER A 286 10.23 7.69 30.39
CA SER A 286 10.57 7.68 31.81
C SER A 286 12.06 7.51 32.08
N CYS A 287 12.89 7.24 31.06
CA CYS A 287 14.33 7.04 31.18
C CYS A 287 15.15 8.27 30.81
N ASN A 288 16.30 8.41 31.48
CA ASN A 288 17.43 9.23 31.05
C ASN A 288 18.64 8.29 30.84
N GLY A 289 18.70 7.71 29.65
CA GLY A 289 19.56 6.59 29.28
C GLY A 289 18.91 5.22 29.57
N CYS A 290 19.06 4.28 28.64
CA CYS A 290 18.51 2.93 28.73
C CYS A 290 19.44 1.92 28.05
N THR A 291 19.22 0.63 28.34
CA THR A 291 19.95 -0.50 27.73
C THR A 291 19.06 -1.38 26.86
N GLY A 292 17.76 -1.08 26.81
CA GLY A 292 16.76 -1.85 26.09
C GLY A 292 15.43 -1.10 26.05
N ASP A 293 14.42 -1.77 25.52
CA ASP A 293 13.05 -1.26 25.44
C ASP A 293 12.37 -1.29 26.82
N GLY A 294 11.53 -0.30 27.10
CA GLY A 294 10.69 -0.24 28.30
C GLY A 294 11.24 0.54 29.51
N PRO A 295 10.36 0.88 30.47
CA PRO A 295 10.68 1.67 31.66
C PRO A 295 11.46 0.90 32.74
N ASP A 296 11.65 -0.41 32.56
CA ASP A 296 12.42 -1.31 33.43
C ASP A 296 13.89 -1.45 33.00
N MET A 297 14.22 -1.01 31.78
CA MET A 297 15.58 -1.06 31.21
C MET A 297 16.28 0.31 31.26
N CYS A 298 15.79 1.23 32.09
CA CYS A 298 16.40 2.55 32.31
C CYS A 298 17.71 2.43 33.12
N VAL A 299 18.74 3.15 32.69
CA VAL A 299 19.98 3.35 33.47
C VAL A 299 19.71 4.33 34.61
N THR A 300 19.06 5.44 34.30
CA THR A 300 18.54 6.39 35.29
C THR A 300 17.14 6.86 34.90
N CYS A 301 16.32 7.25 35.87
CA CYS A 301 14.99 7.78 35.58
C CYS A 301 15.08 9.25 35.13
N ALA A 302 14.19 9.63 34.22
CA ALA A 302 13.99 11.01 33.78
C ALA A 302 13.44 11.89 34.92
N GLU A 303 13.48 13.21 34.72
CA GLU A 303 12.96 14.17 35.69
C GLU A 303 11.46 13.94 35.95
N GLY A 304 11.06 13.83 37.22
CA GLY A 304 9.69 13.50 37.65
C GLY A 304 9.38 12.01 37.78
N TYR A 305 10.34 11.14 37.47
CA TYR A 305 10.21 9.68 37.62
C TYR A 305 11.12 9.16 38.73
N VAL A 306 10.62 8.18 39.48
CA VAL A 306 11.32 7.54 40.59
C VAL A 306 11.46 6.04 40.34
N LEU A 307 12.65 5.50 40.59
CA LEU A 307 12.91 4.08 40.44
C LEU A 307 12.22 3.28 41.56
N LYS A 308 11.31 2.39 41.20
CA LYS A 308 10.66 1.45 42.12
C LYS A 308 10.60 0.08 41.50
N ASP A 309 11.04 -0.94 42.23
CA ASP A 309 11.03 -2.33 41.76
C ASP A 309 11.71 -2.50 40.38
N LYS A 310 12.81 -1.75 40.16
CA LYS A 310 13.56 -1.64 38.90
C LYS A 310 12.82 -0.98 37.73
N VAL A 311 11.67 -0.36 37.96
CA VAL A 311 10.88 0.35 36.95
C VAL A 311 10.83 1.84 37.29
N CYS A 312 11.06 2.71 36.31
CA CYS A 312 10.85 4.14 36.47
C CYS A 312 9.36 4.47 36.42
N VAL A 313 8.81 4.95 37.54
CA VAL A 313 7.39 5.31 37.65
C VAL A 313 7.23 6.78 38.00
N ASP A 314 6.20 7.41 37.46
CA ASP A 314 5.89 8.81 37.70
C ASP A 314 5.54 9.05 39.19
N GLU A 315 6.22 10.01 39.82
CA GLU A 315 6.02 10.38 41.22
C GLU A 315 4.60 10.93 41.48
N SER A 316 3.99 11.58 40.48
CA SER A 316 2.65 12.15 40.55
C SER A 316 1.56 11.08 40.75
N VAL A 317 1.81 9.84 40.28
CA VAL A 317 0.89 8.71 40.44
C VAL A 317 0.66 8.40 41.91
N LYS A 318 1.69 8.54 42.76
CA LYS A 318 1.56 8.30 44.21
C LYS A 318 0.63 9.32 44.87
N TRP A 319 0.76 10.59 44.50
CA TRP A 319 -0.12 11.64 45.03
C TRP A 319 -1.54 11.47 44.54
N ARG A 320 -1.75 11.07 43.27
CA ARG A 320 -3.09 10.77 42.75
C ARG A 320 -3.74 9.62 43.51
N GLU A 321 -3.01 8.53 43.74
CA GLU A 321 -3.48 7.40 44.55
C GLU A 321 -3.85 7.84 45.97
N LEU A 322 -3.02 8.66 46.62
CA LEU A 322 -3.29 9.16 47.97
C LEU A 322 -4.54 10.06 48.00
N HIS A 323 -4.71 10.95 47.04
CA HIS A 323 -5.90 11.81 46.95
C HIS A 323 -7.18 10.98 46.76
N VAL A 324 -7.14 9.95 45.91
CA VAL A 324 -8.28 9.04 45.70
C VAL A 324 -8.63 8.30 47.00
N VAL A 325 -7.63 7.81 47.72
CA VAL A 325 -7.83 7.12 49.02
C VAL A 325 -8.37 8.08 50.08
N LEU A 326 -7.82 9.28 50.21
CA LEU A 326 -8.28 10.28 51.18
C LEU A 326 -9.70 10.75 50.87
N ALA A 327 -10.01 11.06 49.61
CA ALA A 327 -11.36 11.44 49.19
C ALA A 327 -12.37 10.32 49.50
N ARG A 328 -12.00 9.06 49.24
CA ARG A 328 -12.82 7.89 49.59
C ARG A 328 -13.12 7.84 51.09
N TYR A 329 -12.12 7.89 51.96
CA TYR A 329 -12.35 7.86 53.41
C TYR A 329 -13.07 9.11 53.94
N ALA A 330 -12.85 10.28 53.34
CA ALA A 330 -13.60 11.49 53.67
C ALA A 330 -15.09 11.34 53.34
N THR A 331 -15.45 10.73 52.20
CA THR A 331 -16.86 10.45 51.88
C THR A 331 -17.50 9.46 52.86
N TYR A 332 -16.79 8.41 53.28
CA TYR A 332 -17.29 7.48 54.29
C TYR A 332 -17.54 8.18 55.63
N LEU A 333 -16.61 9.02 56.07
CA LEU A 333 -16.79 9.82 57.27
C LEU A 333 -18.01 10.75 57.14
N GLY A 334 -18.16 11.44 56.01
CA GLY A 334 -19.28 12.33 55.73
C GLY A 334 -20.64 11.61 55.77
N LEU A 335 -20.74 10.40 55.20
CA LEU A 335 -21.95 9.58 55.25
C LEU A 335 -22.29 9.18 56.69
N CYS A 336 -21.31 8.74 57.48
CA CYS A 336 -21.51 8.41 58.89
C CYS A 336 -21.93 9.64 59.71
N VAL A 337 -21.30 10.80 59.52
CA VAL A 337 -21.69 12.03 60.22
C VAL A 337 -23.13 12.43 59.86
N ALA A 338 -23.52 12.33 58.59
CA ALA A 338 -24.89 12.61 58.16
C ALA A 338 -25.92 11.70 58.83
N THR A 339 -25.64 10.39 58.96
CA THR A 339 -26.54 9.47 59.66
C THR A 339 -26.67 9.80 61.15
N PHE A 340 -25.57 10.20 61.81
CA PHE A 340 -25.60 10.67 63.20
C PHE A 340 -26.41 11.96 63.40
N ILE A 341 -26.36 12.90 62.44
CA ILE A 341 -27.18 14.12 62.51
C ILE A 341 -28.67 13.77 62.38
N ILE A 342 -29.04 12.89 61.46
CA ILE A 342 -30.43 12.44 61.25
C ILE A 342 -30.95 11.67 62.48
N PHE A 343 -30.09 10.89 63.14
CA PHE A 343 -30.42 10.14 64.35
C PHE A 343 -30.99 11.02 65.47
N LYS A 344 -30.52 12.27 65.60
CA LYS A 344 -31.05 13.21 66.60
C LYS A 344 -32.49 13.64 66.33
N ARG A 345 -32.98 13.53 65.09
CA ARG A 345 -34.31 13.99 64.68
C ARG A 345 -35.30 12.86 64.47
N ASN A 346 -34.86 11.73 63.92
CA ASN A 346 -35.71 10.57 63.69
C ASN A 346 -34.89 9.26 63.72
N VAL A 347 -35.08 8.49 64.80
CA VAL A 347 -34.35 7.24 65.05
C VAL A 347 -34.66 6.16 64.00
N TYR A 348 -35.92 6.06 63.58
CA TYR A 348 -36.36 5.04 62.60
C TYR A 348 -35.82 5.32 61.20
N ALA A 349 -35.78 6.59 60.78
CA ALA A 349 -35.20 6.94 59.50
C ALA A 349 -33.66 6.75 59.50
N ALA A 350 -33.00 7.08 60.61
CA ALA A 350 -31.56 6.94 60.73
C ALA A 350 -31.09 5.47 60.75
N SER A 351 -31.86 4.55 61.32
CA SER A 351 -31.49 3.12 61.33
C SER A 351 -31.53 2.52 59.93
N VAL A 352 -32.56 2.83 59.12
CA VAL A 352 -32.67 2.37 57.73
C VAL A 352 -31.54 2.94 56.88
N ILE A 353 -31.28 4.25 56.97
CA ILE A 353 -30.20 4.90 56.21
C ILE A 353 -28.82 4.39 56.66
N GLY A 354 -28.63 4.16 57.98
CA GLY A 354 -27.40 3.60 58.52
C GLY A 354 -27.06 2.22 57.96
N VAL A 355 -28.05 1.32 57.84
CA VAL A 355 -27.87 0.01 57.20
C VAL A 355 -27.52 0.16 55.72
N LEU A 356 -28.19 1.05 54.99
CA LEU A 356 -27.89 1.31 53.59
C LEU A 356 -26.46 1.85 53.38
N VAL A 357 -26.01 2.78 54.25
CA VAL A 357 -24.64 3.31 54.24
C VAL A 357 -23.62 2.21 54.55
N ALA A 358 -23.89 1.36 55.55
CA ALA A 358 -23.01 0.25 55.90
C ALA A 358 -22.87 -0.76 54.75
N VAL A 359 -23.98 -1.10 54.08
CA VAL A 359 -23.98 -1.97 52.88
C VAL A 359 -23.20 -1.30 51.74
N TYR A 360 -23.40 0.00 51.50
CA TYR A 360 -22.67 0.75 50.47
C TYR A 360 -21.15 0.75 50.70
N ILE A 361 -20.71 1.04 51.93
CA ILE A 361 -19.27 1.02 52.28
C ILE A 361 -18.72 -0.39 52.13
N GLY A 362 -19.42 -1.39 52.66
CA GLY A 362 -19.01 -2.79 52.55
C GLY A 362 -18.87 -3.27 51.10
N PHE A 363 -19.85 -2.94 50.24
CA PHE A 363 -19.80 -3.27 48.83
C PHE A 363 -18.70 -2.50 48.08
N SER A 364 -18.49 -1.22 48.41
CA SER A 364 -17.44 -0.39 47.81
C SER A 364 -16.04 -0.92 48.14
N GLU A 365 -15.78 -1.31 49.38
CA GLU A 365 -14.48 -1.91 49.75
C GLU A 365 -14.32 -3.32 49.20
N TYR A 366 -15.40 -4.13 49.17
CA TYR A 366 -15.36 -5.46 48.56
C TYR A 366 -15.01 -5.40 47.08
N THR A 367 -15.68 -4.52 46.33
CA THR A 367 -15.41 -4.34 44.90
C THR A 367 -14.01 -3.80 44.64
N LEU A 368 -13.46 -2.92 45.48
CA LEU A 368 -12.11 -2.37 45.30
C LEU A 368 -11.00 -3.31 45.82
N ALA A 369 -11.28 -4.14 46.82
CA ALA A 369 -10.34 -5.14 47.33
C ALA A 369 -10.02 -6.22 46.29
N ASN A 370 -11.03 -6.62 45.49
CA ASN A 370 -10.84 -7.56 44.38
C ASN A 370 -9.95 -7.02 43.24
N TRP A 371 -9.57 -5.74 43.25
CA TRP A 371 -8.66 -5.14 42.26
C TRP A 371 -7.24 -4.88 42.80
N LYS A 372 -6.97 -5.12 44.09
CA LYS A 372 -5.71 -4.67 44.71
C LYS A 372 -5.08 -5.79 45.55
N GLU A 373 -4.32 -6.67 44.89
CA GLU A 373 -3.37 -7.56 45.58
C GLU A 373 -2.08 -6.84 46.02
N HIS A 374 -1.97 -5.51 45.85
CA HIS A 374 -0.79 -4.75 46.28
C HIS A 374 -1.08 -3.73 47.40
N SER A 375 -0.54 -4.07 48.57
CA SER A 375 0.06 -3.14 49.55
C SER A 375 -0.85 -2.07 50.18
N VAL A 376 -1.69 -2.48 51.13
CA VAL A 376 -2.21 -1.56 52.16
C VAL A 376 -1.22 -1.42 53.33
N THR A 377 -0.34 -2.40 53.55
CA THR A 377 0.58 -2.45 54.69
C THR A 377 1.90 -1.72 54.51
N SER A 378 2.40 -1.47 53.28
CA SER A 378 3.65 -0.72 53.09
C SER A 378 3.46 0.80 53.11
N THR A 379 2.30 1.29 52.67
CA THR A 379 1.99 2.72 52.55
C THR A 379 1.87 3.40 53.92
N PHE A 380 1.34 2.71 54.93
CA PHE A 380 1.25 3.24 56.30
C PHE A 380 2.59 3.25 57.04
N LYS A 381 3.50 2.32 56.76
CA LYS A 381 4.83 2.28 57.41
C LYS A 381 5.75 3.41 56.92
N ASN A 382 5.63 3.83 55.66
CA ASN A 382 6.52 4.84 55.09
C ASN A 382 6.06 6.30 55.33
N VAL A 383 4.81 6.53 55.73
CA VAL A 383 4.32 7.87 56.10
C VAL A 383 4.67 8.23 57.54
N LEU A 384 4.90 7.25 58.42
CA LEU A 384 5.33 7.45 59.80
C LEU A 384 6.87 7.47 59.98
N ALA A 385 7.63 7.30 58.89
CA ALA A 385 9.09 7.26 58.90
C ALA A 385 9.75 8.54 58.34
N TRP A 386 9.00 9.65 58.27
CA TRP A 386 9.50 10.99 58.02
C TRP A 386 9.21 11.91 59.19
#